data_AF-A0A5J4KK64-F1
#
_entry.id   AF-A0A5J4KK64-F1
#
_cell.length_a   1.000
_cell.length_b   1.000
_cell.length_c   1.000
_cell.angle_alpha   90.00
_cell.angle_beta   90.00
_cell.angle_gamma   90.00
#
_symmetry.space_group_name_H-M   'P 1'
#
loop_
_entity.id
_entity.type
_entity.pdbx_description
1 polymer ?
#
loop_
_entity_poly.entity_id
_entity_poly.type
_entity_poly.pdbx_seq_one_letter_code
_entity_poly.pdbx_strand_id
1 'polypeptide(L)' 'MPLNVVHFLDDIAEHILLQKVGGGYIFMHRLLLEYFVGIPTAGNAHFDNQVDETSLM' A
#
# COMPACT_ATOMS: atom_id res chain seq x y z
N MET A 1 3.28 21.35 7.31
CA MET A 1 3.72 21.59 5.91
C MET A 1 3.35 20.38 5.05
N PRO A 2 2.11 20.26 4.55
CA PRO A 2 1.64 19.09 3.78
C PRO A 2 1.85 19.21 2.25
N LEU A 3 2.38 20.33 1.76
CA LEU A 3 2.55 20.59 0.32
C LEU A 3 3.48 19.60 -0.39
N ASN A 4 4.50 19.07 0.31
CA ASN A 4 5.43 18.10 -0.29
C ASN A 4 4.76 16.77 -0.66
N VAL A 5 3.76 16.34 0.11
CA VAL A 5 3.03 15.10 -0.18
C VAL A 5 2.18 15.28 -1.43
N VAL A 6 1.60 16.46 -1.64
CA VAL A 6 0.82 16.76 -2.84
C VAL A 6 1.69 16.78 -4.08
N HIS A 7 2.86 17.44 -4.04
CA HIS A 7 3.81 17.41 -5.17
C HIS A 7 4.29 15.99 -5.47
N PHE A 8 4.64 15.21 -4.45
CA PHE A 8 5.04 13.82 -4.63
C PHE A 8 3.93 12.99 -5.30
N LEU A 9 2.67 13.16 -4.89
CA LEU A 9 1.55 12.46 -5.51
C LEU A 9 1.29 12.92 -6.95
N ASP A 10 1.50 14.20 -7.26
CA ASP A 10 1.41 14.73 -8.64
C ASP A 10 2.54 14.18 -9.53
N ASP A 11 3.79 14.13 -9.04
CA ASP A 11 4.94 13.56 -9.75
C ASP A 11 4.73 12.06 -10.08
N ILE A 12 4.10 11.32 -9.16
CA ILE A 12 3.76 9.90 -9.38
C ILE A 12 2.54 9.77 -10.31
N ALA A 13 1.61 10.73 -10.28
CA ALA A 13 0.47 10.75 -11.18
C ALA A 13 0.88 11.00 -12.65
N GLU A 14 1.91 11.82 -12.89
CA GLU A 14 2.49 12.00 -14.23
C GLU A 14 3.15 10.72 -14.77
N HIS A 15 3.68 9.87 -13.89
CA HIS A 15 4.36 8.61 -14.26
C HIS A 15 3.43 7.40 -14.46
N ILE A 16 2.13 7.61 -14.75
CA ILE A 16 1.13 6.55 -15.05
C ILE A 16 0.73 5.71 -13.83
N LEU A 17 1.34 5.95 -12.67
CA LEU A 17 1.07 5.20 -11.43
C LEU A 17 -0.22 5.65 -10.75
N LEU A 18 -0.54 6.95 -10.77
CA LEU A 18 -1.79 7.51 -10.26
C LEU A 18 -2.53 8.32 -11.33
N GLN A 19 -3.85 8.36 -11.24
CA GLN A 19 -4.69 9.26 -12.02
C GLN A 19 -5.42 10.20 -11.07
N LYS A 20 -5.34 11.50 -11.36
CA LYS A 20 -6.02 12.55 -10.58
C LYS A 20 -7.48 12.62 -11.03
N VAL A 21 -8.42 12.32 -10.13
CA VAL A 21 -9.85 12.32 -10.43
C VAL A 21 -10.57 13.12 -9.34
N GLY A 22 -11.23 14.21 -9.74
CA GLY A 22 -12.13 14.98 -8.86
C GLY A 22 -11.53 15.42 -7.51
N GLY A 23 -10.23 15.73 -7.46
CA GLY A 23 -9.56 16.18 -6.22
C GLY A 23 -8.90 15.07 -5.40
N GLY A 24 -8.99 13.80 -5.81
CA GLY A 24 -8.26 12.68 -5.23
C GLY A 24 -7.32 12.01 -6.25
N TYR A 25 -6.49 11.09 -5.78
CA TYR A 25 -5.58 10.29 -6.61
C TYR A 25 -6.00 8.82 -6.55
N ILE A 26 -6.19 8.18 -7.71
CA ILE A 26 -6.49 6.74 -7.82
C ILE A 26 -5.32 6.01 -8.47
N PHE A 27 -5.02 4.79 -8.04
CA PHE A 27 -4.00 3.97 -8.70
C PHE A 27 -4.57 3.37 -9.98
N MET A 28 -3.88 3.58 -11.11
CA MET A 28 -4.31 3.05 -12.41
C MET A 28 -4.02 1.56 -12.56
N HIS A 29 -2.94 1.09 -11.94
CA HIS A 29 -2.54 -0.31 -11.99
C HIS A 29 -2.89 -1.03 -10.70
N ARG A 30 -3.83 -1.99 -10.78
CA ARG A 30 -4.20 -2.88 -9.68
C ARG A 30 -2.99 -3.62 -9.08
N LEU A 31 -1.98 -3.93 -9.90
CA LEU A 31 -0.72 -4.57 -9.49
C LEU A 31 0.06 -3.76 -8.44
N LEU A 32 0.03 -2.44 -8.52
CA LEU A 32 0.72 -1.59 -7.55
C LEU A 32 0.03 -1.63 -6.19
N LEU A 33 -1.31 -1.62 -6.20
CA LEU A 33 -2.12 -1.76 -5.00
C LEU A 33 -1.90 -3.14 -4.35
N GLU A 34 -1.85 -4.19 -5.17
CA GLU A 34 -1.58 -5.56 -4.71
C GLU A 34 -0.17 -5.71 -4.11
N TYR A 35 0.84 -5.06 -4.70
CA TYR A 35 2.19 -4.98 -4.13
C TYR A 35 2.17 -4.32 -2.74
N PHE A 36 1.50 -3.17 -2.58
CA PHE A 36 1.41 -2.48 -1.28
C PHE A 36 0.64 -3.28 -0.22
N VAL A 37 -0.41 -4.02 -0.61
CA VAL A 37 -1.14 -4.92 0.30
C VAL A 37 -0.24 -6.04 0.83
N GLY A 38 0.70 -6.52 0.01
CA GLY A 38 1.67 -7.54 0.40
C GLY A 38 2.84 -7.03 1.25
N ILE A 39 3.01 -5.71 1.42
CA ILE A 39 4.09 -5.19 2.26
C ILE A 39 3.72 -5.40 3.74
N PRO A 40 4.57 -6.08 4.54
CA PRO A 40 4.37 -6.14 5.96
C PRO A 40 4.51 -4.73 6.56
N THR A 41 3.37 -4.09 6.84
CA THR A 41 3.34 -2.85 7.61
C THR A 41 3.74 -3.17 9.05
N ALA A 42 4.45 -2.29 9.76
CA ALA A 42 4.89 -2.59 11.13
C ALA A 42 3.74 -2.96 12.12
N GLY A 43 2.47 -2.83 11.73
CA GLY A 43 1.29 -3.31 12.47
C GLY A 43 0.72 -4.67 12.04
N ASN A 44 1.22 -5.33 10.99
CA ASN A 44 0.76 -6.66 10.55
C ASN A 44 1.78 -7.78 10.84
N ALA A 45 2.89 -7.48 11.51
CA ALA A 45 3.95 -8.42 11.88
C ALA A 45 3.55 -9.45 12.96
N HIS A 46 2.27 -9.57 13.33
CA HIS A 46 1.81 -10.42 14.44
C HIS A 46 0.64 -11.37 14.10
N PHE A 47 0.22 -11.48 12.83
CA PHE A 47 -0.93 -12.34 12.49
C PHE A 47 -0.67 -13.24 11.29
N ASP A 48 0.49 -13.88 11.22
CA ASP A 48 0.67 -15.05 10.38
C ASP A 48 1.84 -15.90 10.90
N ASN A 49 1.55 -16.78 11.88
CA ASN A 49 2.26 -18.03 12.22
C ASN A 49 2.02 -18.46 13.67
N GLN A 50 0.79 -18.86 13.97
CA GLN A 50 0.56 -19.83 15.05
C GLN A 50 -0.38 -20.91 14.51
N VAL A 51 0.11 -21.71 13.56
CA VAL A 51 -0.30 -23.12 13.54
C VAL A 51 0.34 -23.73 14.78
N ASP A 52 -0.48 -23.83 15.83
CA ASP A 52 -0.12 -24.46 17.10
C ASP A 52 0.05 -25.98 16.87
N GLU A 53 1.15 -26.37 16.23
CA GLU A 53 1.56 -27.77 16.12
C GLU A 53 2.22 -28.28 17.43
N THR A 54 2.23 -27.45 18.47
CA THR A 54 2.58 -27.86 19.85
C THR A 54 1.39 -28.39 20.64
N SER A 55 0.16 -28.28 20.13
CA SER A 55 -1.05 -28.80 20.78
C SER A 55 -1.30 -30.30 20.53
N LEU A 56 -0.39 -31.01 19.84
CA LEU A 56 -0.53 -32.45 19.58
C LEU A 56 0.78 -33.24 19.78
N MET A 57 1.54 -32.96 20.84
CA MET A 57 2.56 -33.88 21.38
C MET A 57 2.78 -33.67 22.88
#